data_AF-A9MGA7-F1
#
_entry.id   AF-A9MGA7-F1
#
_cell.length_a   1.000
_cell.length_b   1.000
_cell.length_c   1.000
_cell.angle_alpha   90.00
_cell.angle_beta   90.00
_cell.angle_gamma   90.00
#
_symmetry.space_group_name_H-M   'P 1'
#
loop_
_entity.id
_entity.type
_entity.pdbx_description
1 polymer ?
#
loop_
_entity_poly.entity_id
_entity_poly.type
_entity_poly.pdbx_seq_one_letter_code
_entity_poly.pdbx_strand_id
1 'polypeptide(L)'
;MAVEYLHGAVNSALPDADGLAALLYHLHQQPRFGWRIALSPLLAQYWACCDPTRRTPFWLGRLKYLQKNGEPRPLRLAPLHMDVHGDNIVLTAAGLRLIDWEYAGDGDIALELAAVWVEDERQRRQLANAYAARARIDARLLWRQIRLWQPWVIMLKAGWFEYRWRQTGEQQFIRLADETWRQLR
;
A
#
# COMPACT_ATOMS: atom_id res chain seq x y z
N MET A 1 -19.88 5.86 -16.40
CA MET A 1 -18.53 5.26 -16.23
C MET A 1 -18.41 4.16 -17.28
N ALA A 2 -17.46 4.27 -18.21
CA ALA A 2 -17.18 3.19 -19.15
C ALA A 2 -16.13 2.28 -18.48
N VAL A 3 -16.41 0.99 -18.40
CA VAL A 3 -15.50 -0.03 -17.86
C VAL A 3 -15.06 -0.89 -19.04
N GLU A 4 -13.76 -1.03 -19.24
CA GLU A 4 -13.21 -1.96 -20.23
C GLU A 4 -13.18 -3.36 -19.63
N TYR A 5 -13.68 -4.35 -20.38
CA TYR A 5 -13.60 -5.74 -19.97
C TYR A 5 -12.23 -6.32 -20.34
N LEU A 6 -11.49 -6.80 -19.34
CA LEU A 6 -10.20 -7.47 -19.53
C LEU A 6 -10.41 -8.99 -19.61
N HIS A 7 -10.12 -9.58 -20.77
CA HIS A 7 -10.03 -11.04 -20.91
C HIS A 7 -8.77 -11.57 -20.23
N GLY A 8 -8.94 -12.31 -19.14
CA GLY A 8 -7.83 -12.93 -18.42
C GLY A 8 -8.27 -13.70 -17.18
N ALA A 9 -7.30 -14.31 -16.50
CA ALA A 9 -7.53 -15.01 -15.24
C ALA A 9 -7.03 -14.17 -14.07
N VAL A 10 -7.79 -14.14 -12.98
CA VAL A 10 -7.35 -13.63 -11.68
C VAL A 10 -6.72 -14.80 -10.93
N ASN A 11 -5.52 -14.59 -10.40
CA ASN A 11 -4.89 -15.52 -9.47
C ASN A 11 -4.73 -14.79 -8.14
N SER A 12 -5.33 -15.33 -7.08
CA SER A 12 -5.23 -14.73 -5.75
C SER A 12 -3.80 -14.72 -5.21
N ALA A 13 -2.89 -15.52 -5.77
CA ALA A 13 -1.46 -15.43 -5.50
C ALA A 13 -0.80 -14.30 -6.29
N LEU A 14 0.08 -13.54 -5.62
CA LEU A 14 0.93 -12.56 -6.30
C LEU A 14 1.82 -13.23 -7.34
N PRO A 15 2.12 -12.54 -8.47
CA PRO A 15 3.20 -12.95 -9.36
C PRO A 15 4.55 -13.06 -8.63
N ASP A 16 5.51 -13.72 -9.26
CA ASP A 16 6.88 -13.71 -8.74
C ASP A 16 7.45 -12.27 -8.64
N ALA A 17 8.54 -12.13 -7.89
CA ALA A 17 9.11 -10.82 -7.58
C ALA A 17 9.52 -10.03 -8.82
N ASP A 18 9.97 -10.71 -9.88
CA ASP A 18 10.43 -10.07 -11.13
C ASP A 18 9.24 -9.60 -11.98
N GLY A 19 8.20 -10.44 -12.11
CA GLY A 19 6.96 -10.12 -12.81
C GLY A 19 6.22 -8.97 -12.13
N LEU A 20 6.12 -9.00 -10.80
CA LEU A 20 5.51 -7.93 -10.02
C LEU A 20 6.35 -6.64 -10.09
N ALA A 21 7.67 -6.73 -9.97
CA ALA A 21 8.55 -5.58 -10.15
C ALA A 21 8.44 -4.97 -11.55
N ALA A 22 8.30 -5.79 -12.59
CA ALA A 22 8.12 -5.32 -13.96
C ALA A 22 6.79 -4.59 -14.15
N LEU A 23 5.70 -5.13 -13.59
CA LEU A 23 4.38 -4.50 -13.60
C LEU A 23 4.40 -3.13 -12.91
N LEU A 24 4.90 -3.08 -11.67
CA LEU A 24 4.98 -1.84 -10.90
C LEU A 24 5.93 -0.83 -11.54
N TYR A 25 7.06 -1.30 -12.09
CA TYR A 25 7.99 -0.41 -12.79
C TYR A 25 7.32 0.23 -14.01
N HIS A 26 6.55 -0.54 -14.78
CA HIS A 26 5.81 -0.01 -15.93
C HIS A 26 4.79 1.04 -15.52
N LEU A 27 4.01 0.79 -14.45
CA LEU A 27 3.11 1.78 -13.87
C LEU A 27 3.88 3.04 -13.46
N HIS A 28 4.99 2.90 -12.74
CA HIS A 28 5.75 4.04 -12.23
C HIS A 28 6.50 4.84 -13.31
N GLN A 29 6.46 4.42 -14.58
CA GLN A 29 6.93 5.20 -15.73
C GLN A 29 5.80 6.00 -16.42
N GLN A 30 4.54 5.77 -16.04
CA GLN A 30 3.41 6.50 -16.62
C GLN A 30 3.39 7.97 -16.16
N PRO A 31 2.74 8.86 -16.93
CA PRO A 31 2.46 10.21 -16.46
C PRO A 31 1.76 10.20 -15.11
N ARG A 32 2.17 11.14 -14.25
CA ARG A 32 1.53 11.37 -12.96
C ARG A 32 0.08 11.80 -13.14
N PHE A 33 -0.76 11.39 -12.21
CA PHE A 33 -2.19 11.69 -12.23
C PHE A 33 -2.48 13.18 -11.98
N GLY A 34 -1.61 13.85 -11.21
CA GLY A 34 -1.74 15.26 -10.83
C GLY A 34 -2.30 15.47 -9.42
N TRP A 35 -2.70 14.40 -8.72
CA TRP A 35 -3.13 14.45 -7.32
C TRP A 35 -2.25 13.56 -6.45
N ARG A 36 -1.80 14.09 -5.31
CA ARG A 36 -0.87 13.40 -4.41
C ARG A 36 -1.59 12.66 -3.29
N ILE A 37 -1.15 11.44 -3.00
CA ILE A 37 -1.55 10.70 -1.81
C ILE A 37 -0.86 11.32 -0.59
N ALA A 38 -1.67 11.77 0.37
CA ALA A 38 -1.21 12.25 1.66
C ALA A 38 -1.79 11.35 2.77
N LEU A 39 -0.92 10.62 3.45
CA LEU A 39 -1.32 9.65 4.47
C LEU A 39 -1.65 10.34 5.80
N SER A 40 -0.95 11.40 6.18
CA SER A 40 -1.19 12.11 7.44
C SER A 40 -2.65 12.56 7.64
N PRO A 41 -3.30 13.27 6.69
CA PRO A 41 -4.71 13.62 6.83
C PRO A 41 -5.63 12.39 6.81
N LEU A 42 -5.31 11.37 6.01
CA LEU A 42 -6.11 10.15 5.93
C LEU A 42 -6.08 9.35 7.24
N LEU A 43 -4.91 9.22 7.87
CA LEU A 43 -4.78 8.58 9.18
C LEU A 43 -5.51 9.35 10.28
N ALA A 44 -5.49 10.68 10.22
CA ALA A 44 -6.26 11.52 11.15
C ALA A 44 -7.77 11.32 10.95
N GLN A 45 -8.22 11.18 9.70
CA GLN A 45 -9.61 10.85 9.39
C GLN A 45 -10.00 9.48 9.95
N TYR A 46 -9.20 8.43 9.75
CA TYR A 46 -9.52 7.11 10.31
C TYR A 46 -9.60 7.12 11.83
N TRP A 47 -8.72 7.86 12.53
CA TRP A 47 -8.84 8.07 13.97
C TRP A 47 -10.15 8.80 14.35
N ALA A 48 -10.49 9.88 13.65
CA ALA A 48 -11.69 10.68 13.92
C ALA A 48 -13.00 9.95 13.55
N CYS A 49 -12.94 9.03 12.59
CA CYS A 49 -14.08 8.30 12.06
C CYS A 49 -14.13 6.83 12.50
N CYS A 50 -13.21 6.31 13.29
CA CYS A 50 -13.37 4.99 13.89
C CYS A 50 -14.38 5.02 15.05
N ASP A 51 -14.77 3.82 15.51
CA ASP A 51 -15.61 3.68 16.69
C ASP A 51 -14.90 4.23 17.95
N PRO A 52 -15.56 5.08 18.77
CA PRO A 52 -14.94 5.65 19.97
C PRO A 52 -14.40 4.60 20.95
N THR A 53 -15.00 3.42 21.04
CA THR A 53 -14.56 2.33 21.93
C THR A 53 -13.26 1.67 21.46
N ARG A 54 -12.92 1.83 20.18
CA ARG A 54 -11.69 1.32 19.55
C ARG A 54 -10.52 2.31 19.59
N ARG A 55 -10.77 3.55 20.03
CA ARG A 55 -9.73 4.57 20.18
C ARG A 55 -8.84 4.27 21.37
N THR A 56 -7.63 3.78 21.09
CA THR A 56 -6.65 3.48 22.14
C THR A 56 -5.61 4.60 22.29
N PRO A 57 -5.07 4.82 23.51
CA PRO A 57 -3.93 5.71 23.70
C PRO A 57 -2.71 5.31 22.85
N PHE A 58 -2.53 4.01 22.59
CA PHE A 58 -1.49 3.48 21.71
C PHE A 58 -1.64 4.01 20.28
N TRP A 59 -2.83 3.89 19.67
CA TRP A 59 -3.08 4.42 18.33
C TRP A 59 -2.85 5.93 18.31
N LEU A 60 -3.44 6.69 19.24
CA LEU A 60 -3.22 8.15 19.28
C LEU A 60 -1.74 8.52 19.41
N GLY A 61 -0.99 7.80 20.26
CA GLY A 61 0.45 7.99 20.43
C GLY A 61 1.22 7.75 19.14
N ARG A 62 0.92 6.66 18.42
CA ARG A 62 1.53 6.37 17.10
C ARG A 62 1.18 7.44 16.06
N LEU A 63 -0.08 7.91 16.03
CA LEU A 63 -0.52 8.93 15.07
C LEU A 63 0.22 10.24 15.31
N LYS A 64 0.27 10.70 16.55
CA LYS A 64 1.01 11.90 16.95
C LYS A 64 2.50 11.77 16.65
N TYR A 65 3.08 10.59 16.88
CA TYR A 65 4.48 10.33 16.55
C TYR A 65 4.74 10.46 15.04
N LEU A 66 3.93 9.84 14.18
CA LEU A 66 4.07 9.96 12.73
C LEU A 66 3.86 11.40 12.25
N GLN A 67 2.83 12.08 12.74
CA GLN A 67 2.56 13.49 12.40
C GLN A 67 3.71 14.41 12.79
N LYS A 68 4.32 14.19 13.97
CA LYS A 68 5.47 14.97 14.43
C LYS A 68 6.70 14.78 13.53
N ASN A 69 6.95 13.57 13.07
CA ASN A 69 8.10 13.27 12.20
C ASN A 69 7.85 13.66 10.74
N GLY A 70 6.59 13.78 10.33
CA GLY A 70 6.20 14.09 8.96
C GLY A 70 6.36 12.88 8.02
N GLU A 71 5.64 12.92 6.90
CA GLU A 71 5.77 11.91 5.87
C GLU A 71 7.20 11.88 5.30
N PRO A 72 7.76 10.69 4.97
CA PRO A 72 9.07 10.57 4.34
C PRO A 72 9.14 11.44 3.08
N ARG A 73 10.29 12.12 2.89
CA ARG A 73 10.56 12.83 1.62
C ARG A 73 10.64 11.79 0.50
N PRO A 74 9.84 11.92 -0.58
CA PRO A 74 9.80 10.91 -1.64
C PRO A 74 11.16 10.66 -2.26
N LEU A 75 11.51 9.38 -2.46
CA LEU A 75 12.70 9.00 -3.23
C LEU A 75 12.48 9.22 -4.73
N ARG A 76 11.29 8.86 -5.23
CA ARG A 76 10.85 9.14 -6.60
C ARG A 76 9.33 9.22 -6.64
N LEU A 77 8.80 10.33 -7.17
CA LEU A 77 7.37 10.49 -7.38
C LEU A 77 6.90 9.78 -8.64
N ALA A 78 5.82 9.02 -8.54
CA ALA A 78 5.21 8.25 -9.61
C ALA A 78 3.71 8.06 -9.37
N PRO A 79 2.91 7.73 -10.41
CA PRO A 79 1.55 7.25 -10.21
C PRO A 79 1.58 5.91 -9.47
N LEU A 80 0.79 5.78 -8.41
CA LEU A 80 0.69 4.62 -7.53
C LEU A 80 -0.70 4.00 -7.65
N HIS A 81 -0.80 2.69 -7.42
CA HIS A 81 -2.06 1.94 -7.34
C HIS A 81 -2.59 1.86 -5.90
N MET A 82 -1.69 1.68 -4.93
CA MET A 82 -1.95 1.62 -3.48
C MET A 82 -2.78 0.43 -2.97
N ASP A 83 -3.18 -0.49 -3.84
CA ASP A 83 -3.95 -1.69 -3.45
C ASP A 83 -3.57 -2.93 -4.26
N VAL A 84 -2.27 -3.23 -4.25
CA VAL A 84 -1.69 -4.32 -5.04
C VAL A 84 -1.71 -5.62 -4.23
N HIS A 85 -2.59 -6.52 -4.65
CA HIS A 85 -2.72 -7.91 -4.20
C HIS A 85 -3.13 -8.80 -5.39
N GLY A 86 -3.10 -10.13 -5.21
CA GLY A 86 -3.36 -11.08 -6.32
C GLY A 86 -4.73 -10.87 -6.98
N ASP A 87 -5.78 -10.62 -6.20
CA ASP A 87 -7.13 -10.39 -6.77
C ASP A 87 -7.24 -9.11 -7.63
N ASN A 88 -6.33 -8.15 -7.47
CA ASN A 88 -6.27 -6.92 -8.28
C ASN A 88 -5.29 -7.05 -9.47
N ILE A 89 -4.81 -8.26 -9.75
CA ILE A 89 -3.91 -8.53 -10.87
C ILE A 89 -4.55 -9.56 -11.81
N VAL A 90 -4.75 -9.15 -13.06
CA VAL A 90 -5.27 -10.01 -14.12
C VAL A 90 -4.13 -10.44 -15.04
N LEU A 91 -3.95 -11.75 -15.21
CA LEU A 91 -3.09 -12.29 -16.26
C LEU A 91 -3.87 -12.33 -17.58
N THR A 92 -3.49 -11.46 -18.51
CA THR A 92 -4.04 -11.41 -19.88
C THR A 92 -3.06 -12.03 -20.88
N ALA A 93 -3.50 -12.27 -22.11
CA ALA A 93 -2.61 -12.68 -23.20
C ALA A 93 -1.49 -11.65 -23.48
N ALA A 94 -1.71 -10.38 -23.15
CA ALA A 94 -0.75 -9.29 -23.28
C ALA A 94 0.06 -9.03 -21.99
N GLY A 95 0.03 -9.98 -21.04
CA GLY A 95 0.73 -9.90 -19.75
C GLY A 95 -0.15 -9.44 -18.59
N LEU A 96 0.49 -9.16 -17.45
CA LEU A 96 -0.17 -8.73 -16.22
C LEU A 96 -0.81 -7.34 -16.38
N ARG A 97 -1.98 -7.14 -15.78
CA ARG A 97 -2.71 -5.86 -15.71
C ARG A 97 -3.24 -5.64 -14.30
N LEU A 98 -3.22 -4.38 -13.87
CA LEU A 98 -3.81 -3.93 -12.61
C LEU A 98 -5.25 -3.47 -12.84
N ILE A 99 -6.13 -3.81 -11.90
CA ILE A 99 -7.52 -3.38 -11.84
C ILE A 99 -7.82 -2.81 -10.46
N ASP A 100 -8.98 -2.16 -10.32
CA ASP A 100 -9.43 -1.56 -9.07
C ASP A 100 -8.55 -0.37 -8.61
N TRP A 101 -8.61 0.71 -9.38
CA TRP A 101 -7.77 1.91 -9.20
C TRP A 101 -8.34 2.91 -8.18
N GLU A 102 -9.26 2.50 -7.29
CA GLU A 102 -9.99 3.44 -6.42
C GLU A 102 -9.08 4.22 -5.44
N TYR A 103 -7.93 3.64 -5.05
CA TYR A 103 -6.95 4.26 -4.15
C TYR A 103 -5.76 4.90 -4.88
N ALA A 104 -5.81 4.98 -6.21
CA ALA A 104 -4.70 5.44 -7.01
C ALA A 104 -4.41 6.94 -6.84
N GLY A 105 -3.14 7.29 -6.92
CA GLY A 105 -2.67 8.68 -6.86
C GLY A 105 -1.16 8.79 -6.93
N ASP A 106 -0.63 9.99 -6.96
CA ASP A 106 0.82 10.20 -7.04
C ASP A 106 1.47 10.08 -5.66
N GLY A 107 2.60 9.39 -5.60
CA GLY A 107 3.34 9.21 -4.34
C GLY A 107 4.75 8.69 -4.55
N ASP A 108 5.43 8.38 -3.44
CA ASP A 108 6.75 7.78 -3.47
C ASP A 108 6.67 6.32 -3.94
N ILE A 109 7.49 5.90 -4.90
CA ILE A 109 7.56 4.48 -5.32
C ILE A 109 7.78 3.53 -4.15
N ALA A 110 8.47 3.98 -3.10
CA ALA A 110 8.72 3.18 -1.91
C ALA A 110 7.47 3.03 -1.02
N LEU A 111 6.51 3.94 -1.12
CA LEU A 111 5.21 3.81 -0.46
C LEU A 111 4.41 2.66 -1.09
N GLU A 112 4.32 2.59 -2.42
CA GLU A 112 3.67 1.49 -3.13
C GLU A 112 4.30 0.14 -2.73
N LEU A 113 5.62 0.03 -2.82
CA LEU A 113 6.34 -1.21 -2.47
C LEU A 113 6.18 -1.59 -0.99
N ALA A 114 5.96 -0.61 -0.11
CA ALA A 114 5.61 -0.86 1.29
C ALA A 114 4.15 -1.33 1.44
N ALA A 115 3.24 -0.89 0.57
CA ALA A 115 1.80 -1.18 0.60
C ALA A 115 1.43 -2.55 0.02
N VAL A 116 2.20 -3.07 -0.95
CA VAL A 116 1.98 -4.40 -1.57
C VAL A 116 1.72 -5.47 -0.51
N TRP A 117 0.67 -6.26 -0.72
CA TRP A 117 0.23 -7.35 0.16
C TRP A 117 1.06 -8.61 -0.04
N VAL A 118 2.31 -8.57 0.41
CA VAL A 118 3.19 -9.74 0.51
C VAL A 118 2.97 -10.50 1.82
N GLU A 119 3.31 -11.78 1.82
CA GLU A 119 3.17 -12.69 2.97
C GLU A 119 4.16 -12.36 4.09
N ASP A 120 5.41 -12.02 3.73
CA ASP A 120 6.47 -11.76 4.70
C ASP A 120 7.49 -10.68 4.26
N GLU A 121 8.41 -10.33 5.16
CA GLU A 121 9.47 -9.35 4.88
C GLU A 121 10.46 -9.86 3.82
N ARG A 122 10.65 -11.18 3.71
CA ARG A 122 11.55 -11.78 2.73
C ARG A 122 11.02 -11.54 1.31
N GLN A 123 9.75 -11.80 1.07
CA GLN A 123 9.08 -11.54 -0.19
C GLN A 123 9.09 -10.04 -0.50
N ARG A 124 8.85 -9.17 0.50
CA ARG A 124 9.01 -7.71 0.32
C ARG A 124 10.42 -7.33 -0.11
N ARG A 125 11.43 -7.95 0.50
CA ARG A 125 12.83 -7.65 0.19
C ARG A 125 13.22 -8.14 -1.19
N GLN A 126 12.72 -9.30 -1.62
CA GLN A 126 12.90 -9.82 -2.98
C GLN A 126 12.29 -8.87 -4.01
N LEU A 127 11.04 -8.44 -3.80
CA LEU A 127 10.38 -7.45 -4.65
C LEU A 127 11.17 -6.14 -4.72
N ALA A 128 11.62 -5.62 -3.58
CA ALA A 128 12.41 -4.39 -3.52
C ALA A 128 13.73 -4.51 -4.30
N ASN A 129 14.42 -5.64 -4.20
CA ASN A 129 15.67 -5.89 -4.93
C ASN A 129 15.43 -5.99 -6.44
N ALA A 130 14.40 -6.75 -6.87
CA ALA A 130 14.02 -6.89 -8.28
C ALA A 130 13.64 -5.53 -8.89
N TYR A 131 12.81 -4.76 -8.18
CA TYR A 131 12.43 -3.42 -8.57
C TYR A 131 13.64 -2.48 -8.65
N ALA A 132 14.52 -2.49 -7.65
CA ALA A 132 15.73 -1.64 -7.62
C ALA A 132 16.65 -1.91 -8.82
N ALA A 133 16.89 -3.19 -9.14
CA ALA A 133 17.67 -3.58 -10.30
C ALA A 133 17.08 -3.03 -11.61
N ARG A 134 15.76 -3.17 -11.78
CA ARG A 134 15.04 -2.69 -12.97
C ARG A 134 15.03 -1.17 -13.08
N ALA A 135 14.83 -0.48 -11.96
CA ALA A 135 14.74 0.97 -11.89
C ALA A 135 16.11 1.68 -11.83
N ARG A 136 17.21 0.90 -11.80
CA ARG A 136 18.60 1.37 -11.59
C ARG A 136 18.73 2.26 -10.35
N ILE A 137 18.12 1.84 -9.25
CA ILE A 137 18.18 2.50 -7.94
C ILE A 137 19.08 1.66 -7.02
N ASP A 138 19.84 2.30 -6.14
CA ASP A 138 20.54 1.57 -5.07
C ASP A 138 19.53 0.80 -4.19
N ALA A 139 19.68 -0.52 -4.13
CA ALA A 139 18.75 -1.39 -3.43
C ALA A 139 18.70 -1.14 -1.91
N ARG A 140 19.82 -0.72 -1.29
CA ARG A 140 19.87 -0.38 0.14
C ARG A 140 19.13 0.93 0.40
N LEU A 141 19.29 1.92 -0.47
CA LEU A 141 18.56 3.18 -0.42
C LEU A 141 17.06 2.96 -0.55
N LEU A 142 16.62 2.20 -1.57
CA LEU A 142 15.21 1.88 -1.77
C LEU A 142 14.64 1.14 -0.57
N TRP A 143 15.36 0.14 -0.06
CA TRP A 143 14.93 -0.61 1.11
C TRP A 143 14.77 0.28 2.36
N ARG A 144 15.72 1.19 2.60
CA ARG A 144 15.61 2.16 3.69
C ARG A 144 14.36 3.02 3.53
N GLN A 145 14.07 3.48 2.31
CA GLN A 145 12.88 4.28 2.03
C GLN A 145 11.59 3.50 2.28
N ILE A 146 11.52 2.23 1.84
CA ILE A 146 10.37 1.35 2.12
C ILE A 146 10.14 1.21 3.62
N ARG A 147 11.21 1.02 4.41
CA ARG A 147 11.12 0.94 5.87
C ARG A 147 10.65 2.24 6.54
N LEU A 148 10.93 3.41 5.95
CA LEU A 148 10.38 4.68 6.45
C LEU A 148 8.87 4.77 6.23
N TRP A 149 8.35 4.18 5.14
CA TRP A 149 6.91 4.12 4.86
C TRP A 149 6.17 3.01 5.60
N GLN A 150 6.83 1.94 6.03
CA GLN A 150 6.18 0.80 6.70
C GLN A 150 5.28 1.19 7.88
N PRO A 151 5.71 2.03 8.85
CA PRO A 151 4.83 2.44 9.95
C PRO A 151 3.56 3.16 9.47
N TRP A 152 3.67 3.95 8.41
CA TRP A 152 2.53 4.64 7.81
C TRP A 152 1.57 3.67 7.15
N VAL A 153 2.07 2.72 6.37
CA VAL A 153 1.26 1.70 5.69
C VAL A 153 0.55 0.78 6.68
N ILE A 154 1.24 0.30 7.70
CA ILE A 154 0.63 -0.59 8.71
C ILE A 154 -0.50 0.16 9.42
N MET A 155 -0.28 1.44 9.76
CA MET A 155 -1.29 2.28 10.38
C MET A 155 -2.46 2.61 9.44
N LEU A 156 -2.18 2.77 8.14
CA LEU A 156 -3.20 2.95 7.10
C LEU A 156 -4.11 1.74 7.03
N LYS A 157 -3.53 0.52 6.93
CA LYS A 157 -4.29 -0.73 6.89
C LYS A 157 -5.13 -0.93 8.15
N ALA A 158 -4.53 -0.79 9.33
CA ALA A 158 -5.25 -0.94 10.59
C ALA A 158 -6.39 0.08 10.73
N GLY A 159 -6.13 1.35 10.41
CA GLY A 159 -7.14 2.41 10.46
C GLY A 159 -8.28 2.20 9.45
N TRP A 160 -7.96 1.70 8.24
CA TRP A 160 -8.96 1.36 7.23
C TRP A 160 -9.84 0.20 7.71
N PHE A 161 -9.28 -0.86 8.29
CA PHE A 161 -10.07 -1.96 8.86
C PHE A 161 -10.99 -1.50 10.00
N GLU A 162 -10.51 -0.64 10.90
CA GLU A 162 -11.33 -0.04 11.97
C GLU A 162 -12.49 0.80 11.39
N TYR A 163 -12.21 1.56 10.34
CA TYR A 163 -13.20 2.38 9.64
C TYR A 163 -14.25 1.51 8.92
N ARG A 164 -13.82 0.48 8.20
CA ARG A 164 -14.70 -0.47 7.50
C ARG A 164 -15.55 -1.29 8.46
N TRP A 165 -15.00 -1.70 9.60
CA TRP A 165 -15.77 -2.34 10.65
C TRP A 165 -16.89 -1.43 11.17
N ARG A 166 -16.60 -0.14 11.42
CA ARG A 166 -17.64 0.82 11.83
C ARG A 166 -18.77 0.95 10.80
N GLN A 167 -18.45 0.87 9.51
CA GLN A 167 -19.44 1.00 8.43
C GLN A 167 -20.30 -0.26 8.24
N THR A 168 -19.71 -1.44 8.44
CA THR A 168 -20.33 -2.72 8.03
C THR A 168 -20.75 -3.61 9.20
N GLY A 169 -20.12 -3.47 10.37
CA GLY A 169 -20.26 -4.37 11.52
C GLY A 169 -19.59 -5.73 11.34
N GLU A 170 -18.92 -5.99 10.21
CA GLU A 170 -18.39 -7.31 9.89
C GLU A 170 -17.15 -7.66 10.73
N GLN A 171 -17.24 -8.76 11.47
CA GLN A 171 -16.20 -9.19 12.43
C GLN A 171 -14.86 -9.53 11.77
N GLN A 172 -14.81 -9.77 10.47
CA GLN A 172 -13.55 -9.99 9.76
C GLN A 172 -12.63 -8.76 9.82
N PHE A 173 -13.19 -7.55 9.68
CA PHE A 173 -12.41 -6.32 9.67
C PHE A 173 -11.78 -6.06 11.04
N ILE A 174 -12.50 -6.32 12.14
CA ILE A 174 -11.94 -6.06 13.47
C ILE A 174 -10.83 -7.04 13.83
N ARG A 175 -10.93 -8.31 13.37
CA ARG A 175 -9.84 -9.29 13.51
C ARG A 175 -8.59 -8.84 12.75
N LEU A 176 -8.75 -8.41 11.50
CA LEU A 176 -7.65 -7.89 10.68
C LEU A 176 -7.03 -6.62 11.28
N ALA A 177 -7.84 -5.72 11.84
CA ALA A 177 -7.36 -4.55 12.56
C ALA A 177 -6.48 -4.95 13.76
N ASP A 178 -6.97 -5.86 14.60
CA ASP A 178 -6.24 -6.34 15.79
C ASP A 178 -4.91 -7.02 15.44
N GLU A 179 -4.89 -7.84 14.39
CA GLU A 179 -3.67 -8.46 13.87
C GLU A 179 -2.69 -7.42 13.34
N THR A 180 -3.18 -6.42 12.60
CA THR A 180 -2.36 -5.35 12.04
C THR A 180 -1.78 -4.46 13.14
N TRP A 181 -2.55 -4.14 14.19
CA TRP A 181 -2.06 -3.35 15.32
C TRP A 181 -0.93 -4.03 16.08
N ARG A 182 -0.90 -5.38 16.15
CA ARG A 182 0.20 -6.13 16.78
C ARG A 182 1.52 -5.93 16.06
N GLN A 183 1.51 -5.65 14.75
CA GLN A 183 2.73 -5.39 13.98
C GLN A 183 3.37 -4.03 14.31
N LEU A 184 2.63 -3.11 14.95
CA LEU A 184 3.13 -1.81 15.42
C LEU A 184 3.55 -1.82 16.90
N ARG A 185 3.41 -2.95 17.59
CA ARG A 185 3.77 -3.06 19.02
C ARG A 185 5.25 -3.34 19.21
#